data_AF-A0A2V8MW73-F1
#
_entry.id   AF-A0A2V8MW73-F1
#
_cell.length_a   1.000
_cell.length_b   1.000
_cell.length_c   1.000
_cell.angle_alpha   90.00
_cell.angle_beta   90.00
_cell.angle_gamma   90.00
#
_symmetry.space_group_name_H-M   'P 1'
#
loop_
_entity.id
_entity.type
_entity.pdbx_description
1 polymer ?
#
loop_
_entity_poly.entity_id
_entity_poly.type
_entity_poly.pdbx_seq_one_letter_code
_entity_poly.pdbx_strand_id
1 'polypeptide(L)' 'RVRATSGNMLIFSSGHFLRVLAARWLGVEPLIGKYLMLDTASLSALSYEHDLCDPAIRFWNKT' A
#
# COMPACT_ATOMS: atom_id res chain seq x y z
N ARG A 1 -7.33 9.84 -8.17
CA ARG A 1 -6.21 8.95 -8.54
C ARG A 1 -5.02 9.29 -7.64
N VAL A 2 -4.61 8.43 -6.71
CA VAL A 2 -3.52 8.74 -5.76
C VAL A 2 -2.19 8.99 -6.47
N ARG A 3 -1.86 8.18 -7.48
CA ARG A 3 -0.61 8.29 -8.27
C ARG A 3 -0.45 9.58 -9.08
N ALA A 4 -1.53 10.31 -9.32
CA ALA A 4 -1.48 11.55 -10.10
C ALA A 4 -1.11 12.78 -9.26
N THR A 5 -1.03 12.61 -7.93
CA THR A 5 -0.69 13.67 -6.99
C THR A 5 0.77 13.57 -6.60
N SER A 6 1.51 14.66 -6.72
CA SER A 6 2.90 14.75 -6.28
C SER A 6 3.00 14.86 -4.76
N GLY A 7 4.01 14.23 -4.17
CA GLY A 7 4.32 14.31 -2.74
C GLY A 7 3.77 13.15 -1.91
N ASN A 8 3.95 13.25 -0.59
CA ASN A 8 3.51 12.23 0.36
C ASN A 8 2.01 12.38 0.67
N MET A 9 1.26 11.27 0.65
CA MET A 9 -0.17 11.25 0.96
C MET A 9 -0.46 10.28 2.10
N LEU A 10 -1.28 10.72 3.05
CA LEU A 10 -1.83 9.86 4.10
C LEU A 10 -3.19 9.31 3.68
N ILE A 11 -3.39 8.01 3.88
CA ILE A 11 -4.63 7.31 3.57
C ILE A 11 -5.10 6.60 4.84
N PHE A 12 -6.30 6.96 5.29
CA PHE A 12 -6.98 6.30 6.41
C PHE A 12 -8.18 5.50 5.88
N SER A 13 -8.25 4.22 6.22
CA SER A 13 -9.32 3.33 5.77
C SER A 13 -9.37 2.06 6.65
N SER A 14 -10.13 1.05 6.23
CA SER A 14 -10.21 -0.26 6.88
C SER A 14 -9.07 -1.18 6.44
N GLY A 15 -8.72 -2.15 7.29
CA GLY A 15 -7.64 -3.10 7.00
C GLY A 15 -7.90 -3.93 5.73
N HIS A 16 -9.15 -4.31 5.46
CA HIS A 16 -9.50 -5.02 4.22
C HIS A 16 -9.21 -4.18 2.97
N PHE A 17 -9.59 -2.91 2.99
CA PHE A 17 -9.35 -2.01 1.87
C PHE A 17 -7.84 -1.77 1.67
N LEU A 18 -7.10 -1.49 2.74
CA LEU A 18 -5.67 -1.20 2.65
C LEU A 18 -4.84 -2.38 2.13
N ARG A 19 -5.25 -3.62 2.44
CA ARG A 19 -4.63 -4.83 1.90
C ARG A 19 -4.86 -4.99 0.39
N VAL A 20 -6.07 -4.70 -0.07
CA VAL A 20 -6.37 -4.67 -1.50
C VAL A 20 -5.61 -3.54 -2.20
N LEU A 21 -5.54 -2.35 -1.57
CA LEU A 21 -4.78 -1.22 -2.08
C LEU A 21 -3.29 -1.58 -2.27
N ALA A 22 -2.67 -2.24 -1.29
CA ALA A 22 -1.28 -2.69 -1.39
C ALA A 22 -1.07 -3.69 -2.55
N ALA A 23 -1.96 -4.67 -2.71
CA ALA A 23 -1.91 -5.61 -3.84
C ALA A 23 -2.04 -4.89 -5.19
N ARG A 24 -3.00 -3.95 -5.32
CA ARG A 24 -3.17 -3.15 -6.54
C ARG A 24 -2.02 -2.18 -6.78
N TRP A 25 -1.37 -1.72 -5.72
CA TRP A 25 -0.18 -0.88 -5.82
C TRP A 25 0.95 -1.63 -6.51
N LEU A 26 1.20 -2.88 -6.11
CA LEU A 26 2.20 -3.75 -6.73
C LEU A 26 1.80 -4.30 -8.11
N GLY A 27 0.64 -3.94 -8.63
CA GLY A 27 0.15 -4.43 -9.92
C GLY A 27 -0.32 -5.89 -9.91
N VAL A 28 -0.42 -6.53 -8.74
CA VAL A 28 -0.87 -7.92 -8.61
C VAL A 28 -2.38 -8.02 -8.39
N GLU A 29 -2.88 -9.25 -8.35
CA GLU A 29 -4.30 -9.53 -8.10
C GLU A 29 -4.73 -9.09 -6.69
N PRO A 30 -5.93 -8.49 -6.52
CA PRO A 30 -6.48 -8.12 -5.21
C PRO A 30 -6.46 -9.25 -4.17
N LEU A 31 -6.63 -10.50 -4.64
CA LEU A 31 -6.71 -11.68 -3.79
C LEU A 31 -5.43 -11.88 -2.98
N ILE A 32 -4.28 -11.41 -3.48
CA ILE A 32 -3.00 -11.44 -2.76
C ILE A 32 -3.08 -10.66 -1.45
N GLY A 33 -3.94 -9.64 -1.36
CA GLY A 33 -4.14 -8.85 -0.14
C GLY A 33 -4.53 -9.69 1.07
N LYS A 34 -5.14 -10.87 0.89
CA LYS A 34 -5.51 -11.77 2.01
C LYS A 34 -4.29 -12.31 2.76
N TYR A 35 -3.11 -12.32 2.14
CA TYR A 35 -1.85 -12.79 2.72
C TYR A 35 -1.09 -11.69 3.48
N LEU A 36 -1.57 -10.44 3.44
CA LEU A 36 -0.97 -9.32 4.17
C LEU A 36 -1.64 -9.22 5.55
N MET A 37 -0.88 -9.33 6.63
CA MET A 37 -1.39 -9.01 7.98
C MET A 37 -1.37 -7.51 8.21
N LEU A 38 -2.41 -6.94 8.81
CA LEU A 38 -2.46 -5.52 9.09
C LEU A 38 -3.22 -5.28 10.39
N ASP A 39 -2.49 -4.86 11.41
CA ASP A 39 -2.99 -4.59 12.75
C ASP A 39 -3.66 -3.22 12.84
N THR A 40 -4.55 -3.09 13.82
CA THR A 40 -5.19 -1.80 14.12
C THR A 40 -4.15 -0.78 14.54
N ALA A 41 -4.28 0.44 14.01
CA ALA A 41 -3.39 1.57 14.30
C ALA A 41 -1.90 1.36 13.93
N SER A 42 -1.59 0.37 13.08
CA SER A 42 -0.25 0.24 12.51
C SER A 42 -0.06 1.15 11.29
N LEU A 43 1.20 1.49 11.01
CA LEU A 43 1.61 2.28 9.85
C LEU A 43 2.14 1.37 8.74
N SER A 44 1.87 1.72 7.49
CA SER A 44 2.46 1.09 6.30
C SER A 44 2.79 2.17 5.26
N ALA A 45 3.78 1.92 4.40
CA ALA A 45 4.15 2.84 3.33
C ALA A 45 4.29 2.13 1.99
N LEU A 46 3.50 2.60 1.03
CA LEU A 46 3.60 2.24 -0.39
C LEU A 46 4.46 3.31 -1.07
N SER A 47 5.42 2.88 -1.88
CA SER A 47 6.44 3.73 -2.48
C SER A 47 6.75 3.23 -3.89
N TYR A 48 7.73 3.88 -4.50
CA TYR A 48 8.47 3.38 -5.64
C TYR A 48 9.93 3.14 -5.20
N GLU A 49 10.64 2.22 -5.85
CA GLU A 49 12.07 1.99 -5.60
C GLU A 49 12.94 2.96 -6.41
N HIS A 50 12.94 2.83 -7.74
CA HIS A 50 13.71 3.67 -8.66
C HIS A 50 12.86 4.78 -9.30
N ASP A 51 11.78 4.39 -9.98
CA ASP A 51 10.88 5.29 -10.68
C ASP A 51 9.42 4.83 -10.59
N LEU A 52 8.51 5.57 -11.23
CA LEU A 52 7.06 5.34 -11.15
C LEU A 52 6.59 4.00 -11.76
N CYS A 53 7.45 3.30 -12.51
CA CYS A 53 7.21 1.98 -13.06
C CYS A 53 7.53 0.84 -12.06
N ASP A 54 8.26 1.13 -10.98
CA ASP A 54 8.71 0.15 -9.99
C ASP A 54 7.98 0.34 -8.63
N PRO A 55 6.67 0.03 -8.53
CA PRO A 55 5.95 0.17 -7.28
C PRO A 55 6.41 -0.87 -6.24
N ALA A 56 6.63 -0.42 -5.02
CA ALA A 56 7.12 -1.25 -3.92
C ALA A 56 6.38 -0.95 -2.61
N ILE A 57 6.46 -1.88 -1.66
CA ILE A 57 6.10 -1.65 -0.26
C ILE A 57 7.38 -1.30 0.48
N ARG A 58 7.49 -0.08 1.00
CA ARG A 58 8.67 0.39 1.74
C ARG A 58 8.73 -0.23 3.13
N PHE A 59 7.58 -0.28 3.81
CA PHE A 59 7.40 -1.03 5.04
C PHE A 59 5.92 -1.37 5.22
N TRP A 60 5.64 -2.40 6.03
CA TRP A 60 4.32 -2.92 6.23
C TRP A 60 4.08 -3.25 7.69
N ASN A 61 2.87 -2.95 8.18
CA ASN A 61 2.39 -3.29 9.52
C ASN A 61 3.35 -2.90 10.66
N LYS A 62 3.87 -1.67 10.64
CA LYS A 62 4.76 -1.15 11.67
C LYS A 62 3.95 -0.47 12.78
N THR A 63 3.95 -1.05 13.97
CA THR A 63 3.43 -0.45 15.21
C THR A 63 4.50 0.37 15.92
#